data_AF-A0A7S1GCT6-F1
#
_entry.id   AF-A0A7S1GCT6-F1
#
_cell.length_a   1.000
_cell.length_b   1.000
_cell.length_c   1.000
_cell.angle_alpha   90.00
_cell.angle_beta   90.00
_cell.angle_gamma   90.00
#
_symmetry.space_group_name_H-M   'P 1'
#
loop_
_entity.id
_entity.type
_entity.pdbx_description
1 polymer ?
#
loop_
_entity_poly.entity_id
_entity_poly.type
_entity_poly.pdbx_seq_one_letter_code
_entity_poly.pdbx_strand_id
1 'polypeptide(L)'
;SRGGVLEPSGMTSIKFRARDLAAAARRLDPELRALQERIEDPRLRAAERREAEDAATARLRKVLGLYSQIANSFADLHDTPQRMKAKGVISGIVPWARARDFFAWRVHRRLAQDALRDLLVASSPRLDAAAAVATIRQWFVESGAAGAAGAADAASRGADAWQDDRRVVAWFRDSASWLSTKALRLARAHAAETVLHIGFRDPKG
;
A
#
# COMPACT_ATOMS: atom_id res chain seq x y z
N SER A 1 -10.22 -5.41 7.41
CA SER A 1 -9.57 -4.26 8.08
C SER A 1 -10.07 -2.96 7.47
N ARG A 2 -9.85 -1.84 8.19
CA ARG A 2 -10.04 -0.46 7.73
C ARG A 2 -8.79 0.36 8.08
N GLY A 3 -8.53 1.42 7.33
CA GLY A 3 -7.39 2.30 7.59
C GLY A 3 -7.58 3.68 6.97
N GLY A 4 -7.63 4.70 7.83
CA GLY A 4 -7.79 6.11 7.47
C GLY A 4 -7.07 7.02 8.49
N VAL A 5 -7.09 8.33 8.25
CA VAL A 5 -6.49 9.32 9.18
C VAL A 5 -7.37 9.52 10.41
N LEU A 6 -8.69 9.46 10.22
CA LEU A 6 -9.71 9.58 11.26
C LEU A 6 -10.77 8.50 11.02
N GLU A 7 -11.47 8.10 12.08
CA GLU A 7 -12.64 7.25 11.92
C GLU A 7 -13.71 7.92 11.04
N PRO A 8 -14.56 7.16 10.34
CA PRO A 8 -15.54 7.72 9.40
C PRO A 8 -16.42 8.83 10.00
N SER A 9 -16.86 8.67 11.25
CA SER A 9 -17.65 9.67 12.00
C SER A 9 -16.86 10.96 12.28
N GLY A 10 -15.58 10.83 12.63
CA GLY A 10 -14.66 11.97 12.77
C GLY A 10 -14.43 12.67 11.43
N MET A 11 -14.34 11.91 10.34
CA MET A 11 -14.13 12.49 9.03
C MET A 11 -15.35 13.25 8.51
N THR A 12 -16.56 12.69 8.66
CA THR A 12 -17.80 13.33 8.24
C THR A 12 -18.10 14.59 9.06
N SER A 13 -17.83 14.59 10.38
CA SER A 13 -18.03 15.79 11.21
C SER A 13 -17.17 16.99 10.77
N ILE A 14 -16.01 16.74 10.14
CA ILE A 14 -15.12 17.79 9.64
C ILE A 14 -15.46 18.17 8.19
N LYS A 15 -15.61 17.18 7.30
CA LYS A 15 -15.69 17.37 5.84
C LYS A 15 -17.09 17.27 5.23
N PHE A 16 -18.07 16.75 5.94
CA PHE A 16 -19.43 16.55 5.45
C PHE A 16 -20.44 16.96 6.52
N ARG A 17 -20.48 18.28 6.79
CA ARG A 17 -21.17 18.86 7.95
C ARG A 17 -22.68 18.90 7.74
N ALA A 18 -23.43 19.36 8.76
CA ALA A 18 -24.90 19.46 8.71
C ALA A 18 -25.44 20.17 7.45
N ARG A 19 -24.76 21.20 6.97
CA ARG A 19 -25.12 21.89 5.72
C ARG A 19 -25.01 20.96 4.50
N ASP A 20 -23.93 20.21 4.40
CA ASP A 20 -23.65 19.33 3.27
C ASP A 20 -24.56 18.08 3.32
N LEU A 21 -24.86 17.57 4.52
CA LEU A 21 -25.89 16.55 4.76
C LEU A 21 -27.28 17.03 4.30
N ALA A 22 -27.66 18.26 4.67
CA ALA A 22 -28.93 18.83 4.24
C ALA A 22 -28.99 19.07 2.72
N ALA A 23 -27.89 19.49 2.11
CA ALA A 23 -27.79 19.62 0.65
C ALA A 23 -27.90 18.25 -0.05
N ALA A 24 -27.25 17.22 0.49
CA ALA A 24 -27.36 15.86 -0.03
C ALA A 24 -28.79 15.32 0.11
N ALA A 25 -29.45 15.59 1.23
CA ALA A 25 -30.85 15.20 1.46
C ALA A 25 -31.80 15.86 0.46
N ARG A 26 -31.69 17.17 0.26
CA ARG A 26 -32.50 17.88 -0.75
C ARG A 26 -32.26 17.38 -2.17
N ARG A 27 -31.04 16.93 -2.48
CA ARG A 27 -30.70 16.41 -3.81
C ARG A 27 -31.22 15.00 -4.06
N LEU A 28 -31.25 14.14 -3.04
CA LEU A 28 -31.46 12.70 -3.20
C LEU A 28 -32.81 12.19 -2.65
N ASP A 29 -33.40 12.89 -1.67
CA ASP A 29 -34.70 12.50 -1.11
C ASP A 29 -35.85 12.96 -2.03
N PRO A 30 -36.67 12.04 -2.55
CA PRO A 30 -37.73 12.39 -3.50
C PRO A 30 -38.78 13.35 -2.93
N GLU A 31 -39.10 13.22 -1.64
CA GLU A 31 -40.11 14.06 -0.97
C GLU A 31 -39.58 15.49 -0.77
N LEU A 32 -38.33 15.65 -0.32
CA LEU A 32 -37.70 16.97 -0.24
C LEU A 32 -37.58 17.62 -1.62
N ARG A 33 -37.28 16.86 -2.67
CA ARG A 33 -37.24 17.38 -4.03
C ARG A 33 -38.60 17.90 -4.49
N ALA A 34 -39.65 17.10 -4.31
CA ALA A 34 -41.01 17.51 -4.69
C ALA A 34 -41.48 18.75 -3.91
N LEU A 35 -41.15 18.83 -2.62
CA LEU A 35 -41.43 20.01 -1.80
C LEU A 35 -40.64 21.24 -2.27
N GLN A 36 -39.38 21.07 -2.65
CA GLN A 36 -38.54 22.14 -3.19
C GLN A 36 -39.08 22.66 -4.53
N GLU A 37 -39.46 21.77 -5.44
CA GLU A 37 -40.10 22.11 -6.72
C GLU A 37 -41.43 22.86 -6.49
N ARG A 38 -42.22 22.46 -5.50
CA ARG A 38 -43.45 23.17 -5.11
C ARG A 38 -43.15 24.56 -4.54
N ILE A 39 -42.13 24.69 -3.68
CA ILE A 39 -41.72 25.99 -3.14
C ILE A 39 -41.26 26.93 -4.27
N GLU A 40 -40.56 26.42 -5.28
CA GLU A 40 -40.05 27.24 -6.39
C GLU A 40 -41.15 27.70 -7.37
N ASP A 41 -42.38 27.17 -7.30
CA ASP A 41 -43.50 27.59 -8.15
C ASP A 41 -43.91 29.06 -7.83
N PRO A 42 -43.77 29.99 -8.79
CA PRO A 42 -44.15 31.40 -8.59
C PRO A 42 -45.67 31.61 -8.44
N ARG A 43 -46.49 30.64 -8.81
CA ARG A 43 -47.97 30.71 -8.71
C ARG A 43 -48.49 30.32 -7.33
N LEU A 44 -47.63 29.78 -6.47
CA LEU A 44 -48.00 29.29 -5.15
C LEU A 44 -48.30 30.45 -4.18
N ARG A 45 -49.43 30.39 -3.46
CA ARG A 45 -49.81 31.43 -2.50
C ARG A 45 -48.84 31.46 -1.32
N ALA A 46 -48.70 32.62 -0.69
CA ALA A 46 -47.78 32.79 0.46
C ALA A 46 -48.05 31.81 1.61
N ALA A 47 -49.31 31.51 1.92
CA ALA A 47 -49.68 30.55 2.96
C ALA A 47 -49.28 29.11 2.59
N GLU A 48 -49.54 28.70 1.35
CA GLU A 48 -49.20 27.36 0.82
C GLU A 48 -47.67 27.17 0.68
N ARG A 49 -46.95 28.26 0.35
CA ARG A 49 -45.48 28.29 0.34
C ARG A 49 -44.91 28.04 1.72
N ARG A 50 -45.42 28.75 2.73
CA ARG A 50 -45.00 28.57 4.11
C ARG A 50 -45.28 27.15 4.62
N GLU A 51 -46.44 26.60 4.29
CA GLU A 51 -46.77 25.20 4.62
C GLU A 51 -45.78 24.21 3.99
N ALA A 52 -45.41 24.42 2.72
CA ALA A 52 -44.42 23.58 2.03
C ALA A 52 -43.01 23.72 2.65
N GLU A 53 -42.61 24.91 3.08
CA GLU A 53 -41.35 25.17 3.78
C GLU A 53 -41.31 24.47 5.17
N ASP A 54 -42.41 24.53 5.91
CA ASP A 54 -42.55 23.84 7.20
C ASP A 54 -42.50 22.31 7.01
N ALA A 55 -43.19 21.79 5.99
CA ALA A 55 -43.15 20.37 5.64
C ALA A 55 -41.75 19.91 5.22
N ALA A 56 -41.03 20.72 4.40
CA ALA A 56 -39.66 20.43 3.99
C ALA A 56 -38.71 20.41 5.20
N THR A 57 -38.89 21.34 6.14
CA THR A 57 -38.11 21.38 7.38
C THR A 57 -38.38 20.16 8.26
N ALA A 58 -39.65 19.75 8.39
CA ALA A 58 -40.04 18.55 9.14
C ALA A 58 -39.48 17.27 8.50
N ARG A 59 -39.56 17.13 7.17
CA ARG A 59 -38.99 16.00 6.42
C ARG A 59 -37.48 15.96 6.57
N LEU A 60 -36.80 17.09 6.41
CA LEU A 60 -35.35 17.18 6.57
C LEU A 60 -34.90 16.70 7.95
N ARG A 61 -35.58 17.15 9.01
CA ARG A 61 -35.29 16.72 10.39
C ARG A 61 -35.47 15.21 10.58
N LYS A 62 -36.48 14.60 9.96
CA LYS A 62 -36.72 13.14 10.03
C LYS A 62 -35.62 12.34 9.35
N VAL A 63 -35.15 12.78 8.17
CA VAL A 63 -34.17 12.01 7.38
C VAL A 63 -32.72 12.28 7.76
N LEU A 64 -32.42 13.39 8.45
CA LEU A 64 -31.05 13.82 8.71
C LEU A 64 -30.20 12.74 9.42
N GLY A 65 -30.79 12.01 10.36
CA GLY A 65 -30.10 10.91 11.06
C GLY A 65 -29.66 9.79 10.12
N LEU A 66 -30.51 9.43 9.16
CA LEU A 66 -30.19 8.43 8.13
C LEU A 66 -29.10 8.94 7.19
N TYR A 67 -29.18 10.20 6.75
CA TYR A 67 -28.14 10.80 5.90
C TYR A 67 -26.78 10.86 6.59
N SER A 68 -26.73 11.07 7.91
CA SER A 68 -25.48 10.96 8.69
C SER A 68 -24.89 9.54 8.65
N GLN A 69 -25.72 8.50 8.75
CA GLN A 69 -25.27 7.10 8.64
C GLN A 69 -24.77 6.78 7.23
N ILE A 70 -25.46 7.29 6.19
CA ILE A 70 -25.04 7.16 4.80
C ILE A 70 -23.69 7.85 4.58
N ALA A 71 -23.51 9.07 5.10
CA ALA A 71 -22.26 9.80 4.99
C ALA A 71 -21.10 9.05 5.67
N ASN A 72 -21.33 8.44 6.85
CA ASN A 72 -20.33 7.62 7.52
C ASN A 72 -19.97 6.38 6.71
N SER A 73 -20.97 5.72 6.10
CA SER A 73 -20.73 4.56 5.23
C SER A 73 -19.97 4.97 3.97
N PHE A 74 -20.28 6.13 3.39
CA PHE A 74 -19.55 6.70 2.27
C PHE A 74 -18.09 7.01 2.63
N ALA A 75 -17.84 7.58 3.81
CA ALA A 75 -16.49 7.77 4.32
C ALA A 75 -15.76 6.43 4.52
N ASP A 76 -16.41 5.41 5.07
CA ASP A 76 -15.82 4.07 5.28
C ASP A 76 -15.37 3.38 3.97
N LEU A 77 -16.06 3.64 2.85
CA LEU A 77 -15.63 3.12 1.53
C LEU A 77 -14.24 3.64 1.12
N HIS A 78 -13.83 4.80 1.64
CA HIS A 78 -12.49 5.33 1.42
C HIS A 78 -11.43 4.66 2.30
N ASP A 79 -11.78 3.92 3.34
CA ASP A 79 -10.80 3.33 4.27
C ASP A 79 -10.58 1.83 4.03
N THR A 80 -10.80 1.39 2.79
CA THR A 80 -10.69 -0.01 2.38
C THR A 80 -9.24 -0.44 2.08
N PRO A 81 -8.86 -1.70 2.37
CA PRO A 81 -7.52 -2.20 2.07
C PRO A 81 -7.23 -2.21 0.55
N GLN A 82 -8.25 -2.31 -0.30
CA GLN A 82 -8.13 -2.17 -1.74
C GLN A 82 -7.62 -0.78 -2.12
N ARG A 83 -8.16 0.29 -1.52
CA ARG A 83 -7.68 1.64 -1.74
C ARG A 83 -6.26 1.83 -1.20
N MET A 84 -5.95 1.25 -0.03
CA MET A 84 -4.59 1.27 0.53
C MET A 84 -3.58 0.63 -0.45
N LYS A 85 -3.92 -0.52 -1.04
CA LYS A 85 -3.09 -1.17 -2.06
C LYS A 85 -2.96 -0.32 -3.33
N ALA A 86 -4.07 0.25 -3.82
CA ALA A 86 -4.07 1.12 -5.01
C ALA A 86 -3.24 2.40 -4.82
N LYS A 87 -3.12 2.89 -3.58
CA LYS A 87 -2.25 4.02 -3.22
C LYS A 87 -0.81 3.61 -2.90
N GLY A 88 -0.48 2.31 -2.93
CA GLY A 88 0.87 1.81 -2.68
C GLY A 88 1.33 1.92 -1.23
N VAL A 89 0.44 2.23 -0.27
CA VAL A 89 0.81 2.34 1.16
C VAL A 89 0.98 0.98 1.83
N ILE A 90 0.46 -0.09 1.21
CA ILE A 90 0.68 -1.49 1.62
C ILE A 90 1.18 -2.31 0.44
N SER A 91 1.99 -3.33 0.72
CA SER A 91 2.52 -4.23 -0.32
C SER A 91 1.51 -5.28 -0.81
N GLY A 92 0.48 -5.59 -0.01
CA GLY A 92 -0.50 -6.61 -0.35
C GLY A 92 -1.62 -6.75 0.67
N ILE A 93 -2.71 -7.41 0.27
CA ILE A 93 -3.87 -7.71 1.11
C ILE A 93 -3.82 -9.20 1.45
N VAL A 94 -3.83 -9.52 2.74
CA VAL A 94 -3.67 -10.90 3.23
C VAL A 94 -4.98 -11.38 3.84
N PRO A 95 -5.63 -12.43 3.29
CA PRO A 95 -6.79 -13.05 3.92
C PRO A 95 -6.42 -13.68 5.27
N TRP A 96 -7.25 -13.44 6.30
CA TRP A 96 -6.98 -13.91 7.67
C TRP A 96 -6.74 -15.43 7.75
N ALA A 97 -7.55 -16.22 7.04
CA ALA A 97 -7.43 -17.68 7.03
C ALA A 97 -6.06 -18.21 6.58
N ARG A 98 -5.30 -17.45 5.78
CA ARG A 98 -3.95 -17.80 5.32
C ARG A 98 -2.84 -16.93 5.93
N ALA A 99 -3.18 -16.08 6.89
CA ALA A 99 -2.25 -15.09 7.42
C ALA A 99 -1.05 -15.74 8.12
N ARG A 100 -1.29 -16.79 8.94
CA ARG A 100 -0.22 -17.51 9.64
C ARG A 100 0.82 -18.06 8.67
N ASP A 101 0.38 -18.83 7.67
CA ASP A 101 1.28 -19.44 6.69
C ASP A 101 2.00 -18.37 5.86
N PHE A 102 1.27 -17.34 5.41
CA PHE A 102 1.85 -16.23 4.66
C PHE A 102 2.98 -15.55 5.45
N PHE A 103 2.71 -15.16 6.70
CA PHE A 103 3.71 -14.46 7.51
C PHE A 103 4.85 -15.37 7.97
N ALA A 104 4.62 -16.66 8.19
CA ALA A 104 5.69 -17.61 8.49
C ALA A 104 6.76 -17.59 7.39
N TRP A 105 6.36 -17.80 6.13
CA TRP A 105 7.29 -17.76 4.99
C TRP A 105 7.89 -16.38 4.77
N ARG A 106 7.10 -15.32 4.90
CA ARG A 106 7.58 -13.94 4.75
C ARG A 106 8.67 -13.58 5.76
N VAL A 107 8.51 -13.99 7.02
CA VAL A 107 9.48 -13.74 8.09
C VAL A 107 10.76 -14.53 7.84
N HIS A 108 10.68 -15.83 7.53
CA HIS A 108 11.86 -16.63 7.22
C HIS A 108 12.67 -16.05 6.06
N ARG A 109 11.97 -15.63 5.00
CA ARG A 109 12.60 -14.95 3.87
C ARG A 109 13.31 -13.66 4.31
N ARG A 110 12.64 -12.80 5.07
CA ARG A 110 13.20 -11.51 5.49
C ARG A 110 14.42 -11.70 6.37
N LEU A 111 14.39 -12.63 7.32
CA LEU A 111 15.56 -12.94 8.15
C LEU A 111 16.75 -13.41 7.32
N ALA A 112 16.54 -14.32 6.37
CA ALA A 112 17.62 -14.82 5.49
C ALA A 112 18.18 -13.71 4.58
N GLN A 113 17.29 -12.91 3.97
CA GLN A 113 17.67 -11.79 3.12
C GLN A 113 18.45 -10.74 3.91
N ASP A 114 18.01 -10.42 5.13
CA ASP A 114 18.61 -9.39 5.97
C ASP A 114 19.97 -9.83 6.51
N ALA A 115 20.12 -11.09 6.92
CA ALA A 115 21.41 -11.65 7.31
C ALA A 115 22.45 -11.58 6.16
N LEU A 116 22.05 -11.92 4.92
CA LEU A 116 22.94 -11.80 3.77
C LEU A 116 23.22 -10.34 3.42
N ARG A 117 22.20 -9.47 3.46
CA ARG A 117 22.36 -8.03 3.24
C ARG A 117 23.40 -7.45 4.20
N ASP A 118 23.28 -7.73 5.49
CA ASP A 118 24.16 -7.19 6.52
C ASP A 118 25.60 -7.70 6.34
N LEU A 119 25.78 -8.96 5.94
CA LEU A 119 27.08 -9.50 5.56
C LEU A 119 27.69 -8.74 4.36
N LEU A 120 26.90 -8.45 3.32
CA LEU A 120 27.38 -7.74 2.13
C LEU A 120 27.76 -6.29 2.43
N VAL A 121 26.93 -5.58 3.20
CA VAL A 121 27.20 -4.20 3.62
C VAL A 121 28.45 -4.14 4.50
N ALA A 122 28.60 -5.05 5.47
CA ALA A 122 29.80 -5.12 6.31
C ALA A 122 31.08 -5.44 5.52
N SER A 123 30.96 -6.24 4.45
CA SER A 123 32.09 -6.65 3.62
C SER A 123 32.52 -5.60 2.58
N SER A 124 31.65 -4.62 2.29
CA SER A 124 31.91 -3.60 1.27
C SER A 124 31.19 -2.30 1.67
N PRO A 125 31.88 -1.37 2.34
CA PRO A 125 31.34 -0.08 2.80
C PRO A 125 30.75 0.83 1.70
N ARG A 126 31.01 0.54 0.42
CA ARG A 126 30.41 1.25 -0.72
C ARG A 126 29.01 0.75 -1.09
N LEU A 127 28.61 -0.43 -0.60
CA LEU A 127 27.28 -0.97 -0.83
C LEU A 127 26.34 -0.50 0.28
N ASP A 128 25.35 0.29 -0.10
CA ASP A 128 24.23 0.56 0.79
C ASP A 128 23.28 -0.65 0.87
N ALA A 129 22.34 -0.60 1.81
CA ALA A 129 21.36 -1.66 2.02
C ALA A 129 20.51 -1.94 0.77
N ALA A 130 20.21 -0.93 -0.04
CA ALA A 130 19.37 -1.07 -1.23
C ALA A 130 20.13 -1.78 -2.36
N ALA A 131 21.38 -1.39 -2.61
CA ALA A 131 22.28 -2.01 -3.56
C ALA A 131 22.60 -3.46 -3.18
N ALA A 132 22.78 -3.75 -1.88
CA ALA A 132 22.94 -5.11 -1.38
C ALA A 132 21.71 -5.98 -1.69
N VAL A 133 20.50 -5.49 -1.44
CA VAL A 133 19.25 -6.22 -1.79
C VAL A 133 19.09 -6.38 -3.30
N ALA A 134 19.46 -5.39 -4.11
CA ALA A 134 19.46 -5.49 -5.56
C ALA A 134 20.43 -6.58 -6.06
N THR A 135 21.62 -6.66 -5.44
CA THR A 135 22.63 -7.69 -5.74
C THR A 135 22.10 -9.09 -5.41
N ILE A 136 21.45 -9.26 -4.25
CA ILE A 136 20.82 -10.53 -3.86
C ILE A 136 19.74 -10.95 -4.88
N ARG A 137 18.94 -10.00 -5.39
CA ARG A 137 17.94 -10.28 -6.44
C ARG A 137 18.59 -10.72 -7.75
N GLN A 138 19.68 -10.07 -8.15
CA GLN A 138 20.43 -10.47 -9.33
C GLN A 138 20.98 -11.89 -9.17
N TRP A 139 21.56 -12.21 -8.01
CA TRP A 139 22.07 -13.55 -7.71
C TRP A 139 20.97 -14.62 -7.71
N PHE A 140 19.75 -14.28 -7.28
CA PHE A 140 18.59 -15.17 -7.40
C PHE A 140 18.29 -15.52 -8.86
N VAL A 141 18.30 -14.54 -9.76
CA VAL A 141 18.10 -14.78 -11.20
C VAL A 141 19.27 -15.55 -11.82
N GLU A 142 20.51 -15.16 -11.51
CA GLU A 142 21.74 -15.83 -12.00
C GLU A 142 21.81 -17.31 -11.61
N SER A 143 21.30 -17.67 -10.42
CA SER A 143 21.29 -19.05 -9.94
C SER A 143 20.30 -19.96 -10.70
N GLY A 144 19.45 -19.39 -11.56
CA GLY A 144 18.38 -20.12 -12.24
C GLY A 144 17.17 -20.42 -11.34
N ALA A 145 17.15 -19.97 -10.08
CA ALA A 145 16.03 -20.17 -9.16
C ALA A 145 14.73 -19.46 -9.61
N ALA A 146 14.84 -18.48 -10.50
CA ALA A 146 13.70 -17.89 -11.20
C ALA A 146 13.00 -18.86 -12.18
N GLY A 147 13.68 -19.95 -12.59
CA GLY A 147 13.27 -20.90 -13.62
C GLY A 147 14.00 -20.64 -14.95
N ALA A 148 14.19 -21.70 -15.76
CA ALA A 148 14.74 -21.56 -17.11
C ALA A 148 13.77 -20.78 -18.01
N ALA A 149 14.23 -19.65 -18.56
CA ALA A 149 13.47 -18.82 -19.48
C ALA A 149 14.38 -18.39 -20.64
N GLY A 150 13.77 -18.06 -21.78
CA GLY A 150 14.47 -17.35 -22.85
C GLY A 150 14.90 -15.96 -22.39
N ALA A 151 15.84 -15.34 -23.11
CA ALA A 151 16.42 -14.05 -22.71
C ALA A 151 15.38 -12.91 -22.59
N ALA A 152 14.25 -12.98 -23.30
CA ALA A 152 13.24 -11.93 -23.37
C ALA A 152 12.27 -11.90 -22.17
N ASP A 153 12.07 -13.03 -21.49
CA ASP A 153 11.08 -13.22 -20.44
C ASP A 153 11.70 -13.48 -19.06
N ALA A 154 13.03 -13.55 -18.97
CA ALA A 154 13.77 -13.75 -17.72
C ALA A 154 13.56 -12.65 -16.68
N ALA A 155 13.43 -11.38 -17.11
CA ALA A 155 13.27 -10.25 -16.18
C ALA A 155 11.89 -10.22 -15.50
N SER A 156 10.80 -10.40 -16.26
CA SER A 156 9.45 -10.40 -15.68
C SER A 156 9.19 -11.66 -14.85
N ARG A 157 9.60 -12.84 -15.36
CA ARG A 157 9.49 -14.10 -14.59
C ARG A 157 10.37 -14.08 -13.35
N GLY A 158 11.55 -13.47 -13.42
CA GLY A 158 12.42 -13.24 -12.26
C GLY A 158 11.76 -12.36 -11.22
N ALA A 159 11.09 -11.28 -11.63
CA ALA A 159 10.34 -10.41 -10.73
C ALA A 159 9.17 -11.15 -10.06
N ASP A 160 8.42 -11.95 -10.82
CA ASP A 160 7.29 -12.74 -10.29
C ASP A 160 7.76 -13.84 -9.35
N ALA A 161 8.78 -14.61 -9.74
CA ALA A 161 9.39 -15.66 -8.92
C ALA A 161 10.01 -15.11 -7.64
N TRP A 162 10.55 -13.88 -7.67
CA TRP A 162 11.04 -13.21 -6.49
C TRP A 162 9.90 -12.82 -5.53
N GLN A 163 8.65 -12.68 -5.96
CA GLN A 163 7.54 -12.42 -5.03
C GLN A 163 7.12 -13.67 -4.24
N ASP A 164 7.46 -14.88 -4.71
CA ASP A 164 7.16 -16.12 -4.01
C ASP A 164 8.14 -16.36 -2.84
N ASP A 165 7.66 -16.12 -1.62
CA ASP A 165 8.48 -16.28 -0.41
C ASP A 165 8.99 -17.71 -0.22
N ARG A 166 8.21 -18.74 -0.59
CA ARG A 166 8.62 -20.15 -0.42
C ARG A 166 9.78 -20.49 -1.34
N ARG A 167 9.68 -20.07 -2.60
CA ARG A 167 10.74 -20.26 -3.59
C ARG A 167 12.03 -19.55 -3.18
N VAL A 168 11.93 -18.31 -2.71
CA VAL A 168 13.11 -17.55 -2.27
C VAL A 168 13.75 -18.18 -1.02
N VAL A 169 12.96 -18.65 -0.05
CA VAL A 169 13.50 -19.36 1.13
C VAL A 169 14.17 -20.67 0.74
N ALA A 170 13.57 -21.45 -0.15
CA ALA A 170 14.17 -22.68 -0.66
C ALA A 170 15.51 -22.39 -1.34
N TRP A 171 15.57 -21.36 -2.19
CA TRP A 171 16.82 -20.93 -2.82
C TRP A 171 17.91 -20.54 -1.81
N PHE A 172 17.58 -19.77 -0.77
CA PHE A 172 18.56 -19.41 0.26
C PHE A 172 19.17 -20.64 0.93
N ARG A 173 18.36 -21.66 1.21
CA ARG A 173 18.81 -22.92 1.81
C ARG A 173 19.66 -23.73 0.83
N ASP A 174 19.19 -23.89 -0.40
CA ASP A 174 19.79 -24.81 -1.37
C ASP A 174 21.06 -24.20 -2.02
N SER A 175 21.17 -22.87 -2.06
CA SER A 175 22.30 -22.13 -2.63
C SER A 175 23.25 -21.54 -1.58
N ALA A 176 23.19 -21.99 -0.32
CA ALA A 176 23.95 -21.40 0.79
C ALA A 176 25.46 -21.30 0.52
N SER A 177 26.10 -22.39 0.07
CA SER A 177 27.54 -22.42 -0.23
C SER A 177 27.93 -21.51 -1.40
N TRP A 178 27.08 -21.47 -2.43
CA TRP A 178 27.25 -20.60 -3.59
C TRP A 178 27.13 -19.12 -3.20
N LEU A 179 26.16 -18.77 -2.35
CA LEU A 179 25.98 -17.42 -1.81
C LEU A 179 27.17 -16.99 -0.95
N SER A 180 27.66 -17.85 -0.06
CA SER A 180 28.86 -17.57 0.73
C SER A 180 30.09 -17.33 -0.15
N THR A 181 30.25 -18.11 -1.22
CA THR A 181 31.34 -17.95 -2.18
C THR A 181 31.24 -16.61 -2.92
N LYS A 182 30.04 -16.23 -3.38
CA LYS A 182 29.78 -14.94 -4.03
C LYS A 182 30.06 -13.75 -3.09
N ALA A 183 29.60 -13.82 -1.83
CA ALA A 183 29.88 -12.80 -0.82
C ALA A 183 31.38 -12.64 -0.55
N LEU A 184 32.12 -13.75 -0.40
CA LEU A 184 33.57 -13.71 -0.19
C LEU A 184 34.32 -13.12 -1.39
N ARG A 185 33.92 -13.45 -2.62
CA ARG A 185 34.51 -12.87 -3.84
C ARG A 185 34.32 -11.36 -3.89
N LEU A 186 33.12 -10.88 -3.53
CA LEU A 186 32.82 -9.46 -3.48
C LEU A 186 33.69 -8.74 -2.43
N ALA A 187 33.80 -9.31 -1.23
CA ALA A 187 34.67 -8.80 -0.16
C ALA A 187 36.13 -8.70 -0.60
N ARG A 188 36.65 -9.75 -1.26
CA ARG A 188 38.03 -9.78 -1.78
C ARG A 188 38.27 -8.74 -2.88
N ALA A 189 37.33 -8.59 -3.80
CA ALA A 189 37.43 -7.58 -4.87
C ALA A 189 37.50 -6.17 -4.27
N HIS A 190 36.69 -5.89 -3.25
CA HIS A 190 36.72 -4.60 -2.57
C HIS A 190 38.02 -4.36 -1.78
N ALA A 191 38.51 -5.38 -1.06
CA ALA A 191 39.79 -5.30 -0.36
C ALA A 191 40.96 -5.02 -1.33
N ALA A 192 40.99 -5.71 -2.48
CA ALA A 192 42.00 -5.47 -3.52
C ALA A 192 41.94 -4.04 -4.07
N GLU A 193 40.74 -3.52 -4.36
CA GLU A 193 40.55 -2.13 -4.80
C GLU A 193 41.02 -1.12 -3.75
N THR A 194 40.74 -1.38 -2.47
CA THR A 194 41.16 -0.52 -1.36
C THR A 194 42.68 -0.48 -1.22
N VAL A 195 43.34 -1.64 -1.31
CA VAL A 195 44.81 -1.73 -1.29
C VAL A 195 45.42 -0.98 -2.47
N LEU A 196 44.87 -1.13 -3.68
CA LEU A 196 45.31 -0.37 -4.85
C LEU A 196 45.16 1.13 -4.62
N HIS A 197 44.01 1.58 -4.12
CA HIS A 197 43.76 3.00 -3.85
C HIS A 197 44.71 3.58 -2.80
N ILE A 198 45.05 2.81 -1.76
CA ILE A 198 46.07 3.20 -0.77
C ILE A 198 47.45 3.28 -1.44
N GLY A 199 47.84 2.28 -2.22
CA GLY A 199 49.13 2.27 -2.93
C GLY A 199 49.29 3.39 -3.97
N PHE A 200 48.21 3.84 -4.61
CA PHE A 200 48.24 5.01 -5.48
C PHE A 200 48.31 6.34 -4.72
N ARG A 201 47.78 6.41 -3.49
CA ARG A 201 47.86 7.60 -2.63
C ARG A 201 49.19 7.71 -1.90
N ASP A 202 49.84 6.59 -1.61
CA ASP A 202 51.12 6.55 -0.92
C ASP A 202 52.11 5.60 -1.63
N PRO A 203 52.72 6.03 -2.76
CA PRO A 203 53.58 5.18 -3.57
C PRO A 203 54.97 4.92 -2.96
N LYS A 204 55.25 5.39 -1.73
CA LYS A 204 56.54 5.23 -1.04
C LYS A 204 56.35 4.81 0.43
N GLY A 205 55.88 3.57 0.61
CA GLY A 205 56.12 2.77 1.81
C GLY A 205 57.20 1.73 1.55
#